data_AF-A0A484U202-F1
#
_entry.id   AF-A0A484U202-F1
#
_cell.length_a   1.000
_cell.length_b   1.000
_cell.length_c   1.000
_cell.angle_alpha   90.00
_cell.angle_beta   90.00
_cell.angle_gamma   90.00
#
_symmetry.space_group_name_H-M   'P 1'
#
loop_
_entity.id
_entity.type
_entity.pdbx_description
1 polymer ?
#
loop_
_entity_poly.entity_id
_entity_poly.type
_entity_poly.pdbx_seq_one_letter_code
_entity_poly.pdbx_strand_id
1 'polypeptide(L)'
;MLAYAEGVLVVETEGFTHVTGRFTPEAVQVRLADGSLLIDLWHDSGNSLRFAVDEDELEEAGAYFSGYGFAVTDLRMLRQS
;
A
#
# COMPACT_ATOMS: atom_id res chain seq x y z
N MET A 1 -8.82 -6.61 -4.73
CA MET A 1 -9.22 -5.27 -5.23
C MET A 1 -8.75 -4.20 -4.24
N LEU A 2 -8.11 -3.14 -4.73
CA LEU A 2 -7.72 -1.95 -3.96
C LEU A 2 -8.47 -0.73 -4.49
N ALA A 3 -9.07 0.06 -3.61
CA ALA A 3 -9.75 1.30 -3.98
C ALA A 3 -9.51 2.39 -2.93
N TYR A 4 -9.24 3.61 -3.39
CA TYR A 4 -8.99 4.78 -2.57
C TYR A 4 -9.84 5.94 -3.09
N ALA A 5 -10.65 6.52 -2.21
CA ALA A 5 -11.43 7.70 -2.49
C ALA A 5 -11.64 8.50 -1.20
N GLU A 6 -11.50 9.82 -1.29
CA GLU A 6 -11.82 10.76 -0.19
C GLU A 6 -11.21 10.39 1.18
N GLY A 7 -9.97 9.89 1.20
CA GLY A 7 -9.29 9.51 2.44
C GLY A 7 -9.70 8.16 3.02
N VAL A 8 -10.43 7.34 2.28
CA VAL A 8 -10.80 5.96 2.64
C VAL A 8 -10.06 5.00 1.72
N LEU A 9 -9.32 4.05 2.31
CA LEU A 9 -8.78 2.89 1.61
C LEU A 9 -9.69 1.68 1.87
N VAL A 10 -10.14 1.06 0.81
CA VAL A 10 -10.81 -0.24 0.81
C VAL A 10 -9.88 -1.27 0.22
N VAL A 11 -9.64 -2.34 0.98
CA VAL A 11 -8.88 -3.51 0.54
C VAL A 11 -9.80 -4.71 0.59
N GLU A 12 -10.04 -5.32 -0.56
CA GLU A 12 -10.78 -6.58 -0.66
C GLU A 12 -9.84 -7.68 -1.15
N THR A 13 -9.75 -8.76 -0.37
CA THR A 13 -9.11 -10.02 -0.74
C THR A 13 -10.15 -11.14 -0.72
N GLU A 14 -9.81 -12.34 -1.20
CA GLU A 14 -10.73 -13.49 -1.23
C GLU A 14 -11.31 -13.86 0.15
N GLY A 15 -10.69 -13.43 1.26
CA GLY A 15 -11.11 -13.78 2.62
C GLY A 15 -11.48 -12.62 3.53
N PHE A 16 -11.29 -11.35 3.13
CA PHE A 16 -11.49 -10.21 4.01
C PHE A 16 -11.67 -8.88 3.28
N THR A 17 -12.53 -8.02 3.84
CA THR A 17 -12.64 -6.60 3.47
C THR A 17 -12.10 -5.74 4.61
N HIS A 18 -11.02 -5.00 4.35
CA HIS A 18 -10.52 -3.97 5.26
C HIS A 18 -10.97 -2.59 4.79
N VAL A 19 -11.50 -1.78 5.70
CA VAL A 19 -11.83 -0.38 5.45
C VAL A 19 -11.13 0.47 6.48
N THR A 20 -10.29 1.40 6.03
CA THR A 20 -9.60 2.35 6.90
C THR A 20 -9.90 3.78 6.45
N GLY A 21 -10.37 4.62 7.38
CA GLY A 21 -10.54 6.05 7.16
C GLY A 21 -9.32 6.86 7.61
N ARG A 22 -9.21 8.11 7.13
CA ARG A 22 -8.07 9.04 7.35
C ARG A 22 -6.76 8.62 6.69
N PHE A 23 -6.83 7.97 5.55
CA PHE A 23 -5.67 7.77 4.67
C PHE A 23 -5.32 9.09 3.98
N THR A 24 -4.42 9.87 4.55
CA THR A 24 -3.77 10.97 3.82
C THR A 24 -2.38 10.53 3.35
N PRO A 25 -1.88 11.05 2.21
CA PRO A 25 -0.55 10.72 1.72
C PRO A 25 0.57 10.94 2.73
N GLU A 26 0.45 11.91 3.62
CA GLU A 26 1.46 12.17 4.66
C GLU A 26 1.41 11.18 5.84
N ALA A 27 0.31 10.45 6.03
CA ALA A 27 0.11 9.55 7.16
C ALA A 27 0.48 8.10 6.85
N VAL A 28 0.86 7.80 5.61
CA VAL A 28 1.00 6.44 5.10
C VAL A 28 2.28 6.28 4.29
N GLN A 29 3.01 5.19 4.55
CA GLN A 29 4.09 4.73 3.69
C GLN A 29 3.68 3.44 2.99
N VAL A 30 3.86 3.39 1.67
CA VAL A 30 3.68 2.17 0.88
C VAL A 30 5.05 1.58 0.56
N ARG A 31 5.25 0.29 0.83
CA ARG A 31 6.50 -0.42 0.56
C ARG A 31 6.23 -1.60 -0.36
N LEU A 32 6.96 -1.64 -1.46
CA LEU A 32 6.95 -2.75 -2.42
C LEU A 32 8.14 -3.64 -2.11
N ALA A 33 7.87 -4.92 -1.87
CA ALA A 33 8.88 -5.94 -1.60
C ALA A 33 8.60 -7.18 -2.46
N ASP A 34 9.59 -8.04 -2.60
CA ASP A 34 9.47 -9.28 -3.38
C ASP A 34 8.23 -10.09 -2.92
N GLY A 35 7.23 -10.20 -3.80
CA GLY A 35 5.97 -10.89 -3.56
C GLY A 35 5.08 -10.29 -2.47
N SER A 36 5.32 -9.05 -2.02
CA SER A 36 4.45 -8.42 -1.04
C SER A 36 4.36 -6.89 -1.08
N LEU A 37 3.14 -6.41 -0.92
CA LEU A 37 2.78 -5.01 -0.72
C LEU A 37 2.58 -4.78 0.78
N LEU A 38 3.31 -3.83 1.36
CA LEU A 38 3.11 -3.37 2.73
C LEU A 38 2.57 -1.93 2.74
N ILE A 39 1.56 -1.69 3.57
CA ILE A 39 1.00 -0.37 3.81
C ILE A 39 1.09 -0.07 5.30
N ASP A 40 1.99 0.84 5.67
CA ASP A 40 2.25 1.24 7.05
C ASP A 40 1.44 2.49 7.41
N LEU A 41 0.62 2.40 8.46
CA LEU A 41 -0.25 3.49 8.93
C LEU A 41 0.39 4.20 10.13
N TRP A 42 1.14 5.26 9.86
CA TRP A 42 2.06 5.84 10.83
C TRP A 42 1.42 6.76 11.87
N HIS A 43 0.28 7.38 11.58
CA HIS A 43 -0.13 8.51 12.41
C HIS A 43 -0.94 8.15 13.67
N ASP A 44 -1.78 7.11 13.66
CA ASP A 44 -2.74 6.88 14.77
C ASP A 44 -2.84 5.43 15.30
N SER A 45 -2.33 4.41 14.58
CA SER A 45 -2.64 3.00 14.93
C SER A 45 -1.44 2.06 15.04
N GLY A 46 -0.29 2.40 14.46
CA GLY A 46 0.86 1.48 14.41
C GLY A 46 0.57 0.18 13.66
N ASN A 47 -0.49 0.15 12.84
CA ASN A 47 -0.88 -1.02 12.09
C ASN A 47 -0.20 -1.04 10.72
N SER A 48 0.21 -2.23 10.31
CA SER A 48 0.69 -2.50 8.96
C SER A 48 -0.22 -3.52 8.31
N LEU A 49 -0.62 -3.25 7.08
CA LEU A 49 -1.29 -4.23 6.23
C LEU A 49 -0.24 -4.85 5.32
N ARG A 50 -0.26 -6.18 5.20
CA ARG A 50 0.62 -6.92 4.31
C ARG A 50 -0.19 -7.82 3.39
N PHE A 51 0.07 -7.69 2.10
CA PHE A 51 -0.58 -8.48 1.06
C PHE A 51 0.47 -9.28 0.31
N ALA A 52 0.16 -10.55 0.03
CA ALA A 52 0.89 -11.32 -0.97
C ALA A 52 0.32 -10.91 -2.33
N VAL A 53 1.20 -10.51 -3.23
CA VAL A 53 0.88 -10.00 -4.56
C VAL A 53 1.93 -10.50 -5.53
N ASP A 54 1.58 -10.65 -6.80
CA ASP A 54 2.54 -10.96 -7.86
C ASP A 54 3.30 -9.71 -8.35
N GLU A 55 4.18 -9.88 -9.34
CA GLU A 55 5.03 -8.81 -9.85
C GLU A 55 4.24 -7.74 -10.61
N ASP A 56 3.23 -8.14 -11.39
CA ASP A 56 2.38 -7.22 -12.15
C ASP A 56 1.52 -6.39 -11.18
N GLU A 57 0.94 -7.03 -10.17
CA GLU A 57 0.18 -6.37 -9.10
C GLU A 57 1.03 -5.40 -8.27
N LEU A 58 2.32 -5.69 -8.08
CA LEU A 58 3.25 -4.78 -7.40
C LEU A 58 3.48 -3.49 -8.20
N GLU A 59 3.67 -3.61 -9.52
CA GLU A 59 3.84 -2.47 -10.41
C GLU A 59 2.57 -1.61 -10.47
N GLU A 60 1.41 -2.25 -10.62
CA GLU A 60 0.11 -1.57 -10.62
C GLU A 60 -0.16 -0.86 -9.29
N ALA A 61 0.10 -1.51 -8.15
CA ALA A 61 -0.06 -0.90 -6.83
C ALA A 61 0.88 0.30 -6.66
N GLY A 62 2.13 0.19 -7.10
CA GLY A 62 3.10 1.28 -7.07
C GLY A 62 2.64 2.50 -7.84
N ALA A 63 2.17 2.30 -9.09
CA ALA A 63 1.64 3.36 -9.93
C ALA A 63 0.36 3.98 -9.34
N TYR A 64 -0.53 3.14 -8.82
CA TYR A 64 -1.78 3.55 -8.19
C TYR A 64 -1.55 4.50 -7.01
N PHE A 65 -0.75 4.08 -6.01
CA PHE A 65 -0.49 4.90 -4.83
C PHE A 65 0.33 6.16 -5.16
N SER A 66 1.27 6.08 -6.09
CA SER A 66 2.01 7.25 -6.56
C SER A 66 1.10 8.28 -7.23
N GLY A 67 0.08 7.84 -7.98
CA GLY A 67 -0.91 8.70 -8.62
C GLY A 67 -1.76 9.52 -7.63
N TYR A 68 -1.93 9.02 -6.41
CA TYR A 68 -2.60 9.72 -5.31
C TYR A 68 -1.62 10.48 -4.38
N GLY A 69 -0.33 10.52 -4.72
CA GLY A 69 0.68 11.28 -4.00
C GLY A 69 1.27 10.59 -2.76
N PHE A 70 0.99 9.30 -2.55
CA PHE A 70 1.56 8.54 -1.44
C PHE A 70 3.06 8.35 -1.62
N ALA A 71 3.80 8.30 -0.50
CA ALA A 71 5.20 7.91 -0.51
C ALA A 71 5.32 6.40 -0.79
N VAL A 72 5.79 6.05 -1.98
CA VAL A 72 6.07 4.66 -2.38
C VAL A 72 7.56 4.40 -2.31
N THR A 73 7.96 3.35 -1.60
CA THR A 73 9.35 2.89 -1.50
C THR A 73 9.48 1.50 -2.10
N ASP A 74 10.27 1.36 -3.17
CA ASP A 74 10.59 0.06 -3.75
C ASP A 74 11.85 -0.52 -3.08
N LEU A 75 11.65 -1.52 -2.22
CA LEU A 75 12.74 -2.17 -1.49
C LEU A 75 13.54 -3.14 -2.39
N ARG A 76 13.01 -3.51 -3.55
CA ARG A 76 13.69 -4.40 -4.50
C ARG A 76 14.89 -3.70 -5.11
N MET A 77 14.78 -2.39 -5.35
CA MET A 77 15.86 -1.54 -5.87
C MET A 77 17.01 -1.36 -4.86
N LEU A 78 16.71 -1.38 -3.56
CA LEU A 78 17.72 -1.22 -2.50
C LEU A 78 18.61 -2.46 -2.33
N ARG A 79 18.19 -3.65 -2.80
CA ARG A 79 19.00 -4.87 -2.74
C ARG A 79 20.06 -4.96 -3.84
N GLN A 80 20.01 -4.05 -4.83
CA GLN A 80 20.93 -4.02 -5.97
C GLN A 80 22.03 -2.95 -5.84
N SER A 81 22.13 -2.27 -4.68
CA SER A 81 23.08 -1.18 -4.40
C SER A 81 24.28 -1.63 -3.56
#